data_AF-A0A2Z2N5P8-F1
#
_entry.id   AF-A0A2Z2N5P8-F1
#
_cell.length_a   1.000
_cell.length_b   1.000
_cell.length_c   1.000
_cell.angle_alpha   90.00
_cell.angle_beta   90.00
_cell.angle_gamma   90.00
#
_symmetry.space_group_name_H-M   'P 1'
#
loop_
_entity.id
_entity.type
_entity.pdbx_description
1 polymer ?
#
loop_
_entity_poly.entity_id
_entity_poly.type
_entity_poly.pdbx_seq_one_letter_code
_entity_poly.pdbx_strand_id
1 'polypeptide(L)'
;MEHLISSGLPKERTVYVDFEDPRLLGVEVKDLLTFLDVYYEMFPENTREECYFFLDEVQNVPGWERFVRFLLERNQRVIVSGSSSKLLSKEIATSLRGRSLSVRVYPFSFREILKA
;
A
#
# COMPACT_ATOMS: atom_id res chain seq x y z
N MET A 1 3.34 -9.82 3.72
CA MET A 1 3.27 -9.40 5.13
C MET A 1 3.84 -10.48 6.06
N GLU A 2 3.29 -11.70 6.06
CA GLU A 2 3.70 -12.80 6.96
C GLU A 2 5.20 -13.07 6.96
N HIS A 3 5.82 -13.08 5.77
CA HIS A 3 7.27 -13.27 5.66
C HIS A 3 8.08 -12.21 6.44
N LEU A 4 7.69 -10.94 6.39
CA LEU A 4 8.38 -9.85 7.09
C LEU A 4 8.28 -10.01 8.61
N ILE A 5 7.08 -10.36 9.09
CA ILE A 5 6.85 -10.61 10.51
C ILE A 5 7.68 -11.82 10.95
N SER A 6 7.69 -12.90 10.16
CA SER A 6 8.48 -14.10 10.46
C SER A 6 9.99 -13.85 10.43
N SER A 7 10.46 -12.84 9.67
CA SER A 7 11.87 -12.41 9.64
C SER A 7 12.26 -11.47 10.79
N GLY A 8 11.34 -11.17 11.71
CA GLY A 8 11.60 -10.38 12.91
C GLY A 8 11.17 -8.91 12.85
N LEU A 9 10.42 -8.49 11.83
CA LEU A 9 9.84 -7.14 11.81
C LEU A 9 8.70 -7.05 12.85
N PRO A 10 8.70 -6.04 13.74
CA PRO A 10 7.60 -5.83 14.67
C PRO A 10 6.26 -5.66 13.94
N LYS A 11 5.20 -6.26 14.49
CA LYS A 11 3.86 -6.20 13.91
C LYS A 11 3.37 -4.75 13.84
N GLU A 12 3.73 -3.96 14.84
CA GLU A 12 3.40 -2.55 15.00
C GLU A 12 4.00 -1.70 13.88
N ARG A 13 5.11 -2.13 13.26
CA ARG A 13 5.74 -1.48 12.10
C ARG A 13 5.18 -1.95 10.76
N THR A 14 4.16 -2.80 10.79
CA THR A 14 3.55 -3.39 9.60
C THR A 14 2.08 -3.03 9.55
N VAL A 15 1.76 -2.02 8.73
CA VAL A 15 0.41 -1.51 8.54
C VAL A 15 -0.21 -2.17 7.32
N TYR A 16 -1.42 -2.71 7.47
CA TYR A 16 -2.23 -3.22 6.37
C TYR A 16 -3.58 -2.52 6.35
N VAL A 17 -4.00 -2.06 5.17
CA VAL A 17 -5.31 -1.43 4.95
C VAL A 17 -5.90 -1.98 3.66
N ASP A 18 -7.12 -2.49 3.75
CA ASP A 18 -7.91 -2.95 2.62
C ASP A 18 -8.99 -1.92 2.28
N PHE A 19 -8.85 -1.23 1.13
CA PHE A 19 -9.81 -0.21 0.70
C PHE A 19 -11.07 -0.76 0.04
N GLU A 20 -11.27 -2.08 -0.01
CA GLU A 20 -12.59 -2.67 -0.27
C GLU A 20 -13.44 -2.83 1.00
N ASP A 21 -12.85 -2.67 2.19
CA ASP A 21 -13.60 -2.77 3.44
C ASP A 21 -14.75 -1.75 3.48
N PRO A 22 -16.01 -2.17 3.68
CA PRO A 22 -17.17 -1.29 3.69
C PRO A 22 -17.08 -0.11 4.68
N ARG A 23 -16.26 -0.25 5.74
CA ARG A 23 -16.04 0.81 6.74
C ARG A 23 -15.23 1.98 6.20
N LEU A 24 -14.51 1.79 5.08
CA LEU A 24 -13.68 2.79 4.43
C LEU A 24 -14.34 3.39 3.19
N LEU A 25 -15.62 3.11 2.96
CA LEU A 25 -16.37 3.71 1.85
C LEU A 25 -16.36 5.23 1.94
N GLY A 26 -15.92 5.87 0.87
CA GLY A 26 -15.83 7.34 0.78
C GLY A 26 -14.63 7.95 1.48
N VAL A 27 -13.64 7.15 1.90
CA VAL A 27 -12.36 7.65 2.42
C VAL A 27 -11.68 8.56 1.40
N GLU A 28 -11.18 9.69 1.90
CA GLU A 28 -10.38 10.63 1.17
C GLU A 28 -8.95 10.68 1.72
N VAL A 29 -8.03 11.31 0.98
CA VAL A 29 -6.63 11.47 1.39
C VAL A 29 -6.49 12.11 2.78
N LYS A 30 -7.39 13.04 3.15
CA LYS A 30 -7.37 13.68 4.47
C LYS A 30 -7.57 12.67 5.61
N ASP A 31 -8.43 11.67 5.39
CA ASP A 31 -8.74 10.64 6.39
C ASP A 31 -7.55 9.69 6.55
N LEU A 32 -6.81 9.42 5.46
CA LEU A 32 -5.55 8.67 5.50
C LEU A 32 -4.45 9.41 6.26
N LEU A 33 -4.40 10.74 6.16
CA LEU A 33 -3.47 11.55 6.96
C LEU A 33 -3.84 11.50 8.44
N THR A 34 -5.12 11.66 8.78
CA THR A 34 -5.59 11.50 10.16
C THR A 34 -5.32 10.09 10.71
N PHE A 35 -5.55 9.05 9.90
CA PHE A 35 -5.17 7.69 10.26
C PHE A 35 -3.68 7.57 10.62
N LEU A 36 -2.81 8.20 9.83
CA LEU A 36 -1.38 8.16 10.06
C LEU A 36 -0.97 8.92 11.33
N ASP A 37 -1.62 10.05 11.61
CA ASP A 37 -1.42 10.80 12.85
C ASP A 37 -1.77 9.92 14.07
N VAL A 38 -2.96 9.28 14.03
CA VAL A 38 -3.40 8.35 15.09
C VAL A 38 -2.45 7.17 15.23
N TYR A 39 -1.97 6.59 14.13
CA TYR A 39 -1.00 5.50 14.16
C TYR A 39 0.31 5.90 14.87
N TYR A 40 0.85 7.08 14.59
CA TYR A 40 2.06 7.55 15.25
C TYR A 40 1.84 8.03 16.68
N GLU A 41 0.64 8.44 17.06
CA GLU A 41 0.29 8.67 18.47
C GLU A 41 0.25 7.37 19.26
N MET A 42 -0.25 6.29 18.65
CA MET A 42 -0.28 4.96 19.26
C MET A 42 1.10 4.30 19.35
N PHE A 43 1.96 4.53 18.36
CA PHE A 43 3.31 3.97 18.29
C PHE A 43 4.36 5.08 18.02
N PRO A 44 4.64 5.96 19.00
CA PRO A 44 5.54 7.09 18.82
C PRO A 44 6.95 6.71 18.36
N GLU A 45 7.45 5.54 18.79
CA GLU A 45 8.74 4.99 18.39
C GLU A 45 8.85 4.76 16.88
N ASN A 46 7.72 4.52 16.20
CA ASN A 46 7.70 4.26 14.76
C ASN A 46 7.88 5.54 13.92
N THR A 47 7.76 6.73 14.51
CA THR A 47 7.94 8.01 13.79
C THR A 47 9.34 8.20 13.19
N ARG A 48 10.35 7.51 13.73
CA ARG A 48 11.76 7.58 13.30
C ARG A 48 12.24 6.33 12.59
N GLU A 49 11.35 5.38 12.37
CA GLU A 49 11.69 4.03 11.91
C GLU A 49 11.10 3.78 10.53
N GLU A 50 11.71 2.85 9.79
CA GLU A 50 11.12 2.36 8.54
C GLU A 50 9.94 1.45 8.88
N CYS A 51 8.73 1.86 8.48
CA CYS A 51 7.52 1.06 8.55
C CYS A 51 7.09 0.60 7.16
N TYR A 52 6.33 -0.48 7.13
CA TYR A 52 5.80 -1.10 5.92
C TYR A 52 4.29 -0.88 5.84
N PHE A 53 3.85 -0.21 4.80
CA PHE A 53 2.44 0.04 4.49
C PHE A 53 2.02 -0.83 3.31
N PHE A 54 1.11 -1.76 3.57
CA PHE A 54 0.44 -2.59 2.58
C PHE A 54 -0.94 -2.01 2.34
N LEU A 55 -1.13 -1.39 1.19
CA LEU A 55 -2.36 -0.71 0.81
C LEU A 55 -3.04 -1.49 -0.31
N ASP A 56 -4.17 -2.11 0.00
CA ASP A 56 -4.91 -2.95 -0.93
C ASP A 56 -6.01 -2.17 -1.66
N GLU A 57 -6.23 -2.50 -2.92
CA GLU A 57 -7.28 -1.92 -3.77
C GLU A 57 -7.30 -0.38 -3.77
N VAL A 58 -6.12 0.23 -3.88
CA VAL A 58 -5.90 1.68 -3.72
C VAL A 58 -6.69 2.56 -4.69
N GLN A 59 -7.12 2.02 -5.84
CA GLN A 59 -7.97 2.77 -6.78
C GLN A 59 -9.34 3.16 -6.21
N ASN A 60 -9.75 2.57 -5.08
CA ASN A 60 -10.98 2.93 -4.39
C ASN A 60 -10.86 4.26 -3.62
N VAL A 61 -9.63 4.77 -3.42
CA VAL A 61 -9.38 6.06 -2.77
C VAL A 61 -8.94 7.10 -3.80
N PRO A 62 -9.76 8.13 -4.10
CA PRO A 62 -9.39 9.19 -5.03
C PRO A 62 -8.14 9.95 -4.54
N GLY A 63 -7.11 10.04 -5.41
CA GLY A 63 -5.87 10.78 -5.11
C GLY A 63 -4.90 10.04 -4.17
N TRP A 64 -5.07 8.74 -3.98
CA TRP A 64 -4.21 7.86 -3.18
C TRP A 64 -2.70 8.04 -3.49
N GLU A 65 -2.34 8.40 -4.72
CA GLU A 65 -0.95 8.60 -5.14
C GLU A 65 -0.26 9.71 -4.33
N ARG A 66 -1.02 10.72 -3.91
CA ARG A 66 -0.51 11.82 -3.06
C ARG A 66 -0.13 11.29 -1.68
N PHE A 67 -0.94 10.42 -1.11
CA PHE A 67 -0.68 9.78 0.17
C PHE A 67 0.54 8.85 0.10
N VAL A 68 0.62 8.01 -0.94
CA VAL A 68 1.77 7.13 -1.16
C VAL A 68 3.05 7.94 -1.34
N ARG A 69 3.02 9.01 -2.13
CA ARG A 69 4.19 9.89 -2.28
C ARG A 69 4.62 10.52 -0.96
N PHE A 70 3.67 10.96 -0.14
CA PHE A 70 3.94 11.51 1.18
C PHE A 70 4.64 10.50 2.11
N LEU A 71 4.23 9.23 2.07
CA LEU A 71 4.88 8.13 2.81
C LEU A 71 6.30 7.85 2.29
N LEU A 72 6.47 7.78 0.96
CA LEU A 72 7.77 7.55 0.33
C LEU A 72 8.77 8.69 0.62
N GLU A 73 8.30 9.93 0.73
CA GLU A 73 9.12 11.09 1.12
C GLU A 73 9.57 11.02 2.60
N ARG A 74 8.91 10.22 3.42
CA ARG A 74 9.26 9.91 4.82
C ARG A 74 10.06 8.62 4.97
N ASN A 75 10.65 8.12 3.88
CA ASN A 75 11.43 6.87 3.85
C ASN A 75 10.64 5.64 4.33
N GLN A 76 9.31 5.63 4.14
CA GLN A 76 8.48 4.47 4.44
C GLN A 76 8.43 3.51 3.25
N ARG A 77 8.26 2.22 3.52
CA ARG A 77 8.08 1.18 2.48
C ARG A 77 6.60 1.05 2.18
N VAL A 78 6.23 1.25 0.93
CA VAL A 78 4.82 1.16 0.51
C VAL A 78 4.67 0.09 -0.56
N ILE A 79 3.76 -0.84 -0.31
CA ILE A 79 3.30 -1.85 -1.24
C ILE A 79 1.86 -1.51 -1.57
N VAL A 80 1.58 -1.34 -2.85
CA VAL A 80 0.23 -1.05 -3.34
C VAL A 80 -0.27 -2.19 -4.21
N SER A 81 -1.55 -2.47 -4.09
CA SER A 81 -2.28 -3.50 -4.82
C SER A 81 -3.52 -2.88 -5.46
N GLY A 82 -4.00 -3.54 -6.50
CA GLY A 82 -5.32 -3.28 -7.05
C GLY A 82 -5.57 -4.04 -8.34
N SER A 83 -6.78 -4.56 -8.45
CA SER A 83 -7.20 -5.48 -9.50
C SER A 83 -7.64 -4.79 -10.80
N SER A 84 -7.86 -3.47 -10.77
CA SER A 84 -8.43 -2.72 -11.90
C SER A 84 -7.39 -2.25 -12.93
N SER A 85 -7.80 -2.23 -14.20
CA SER A 85 -7.07 -1.54 -15.29
C SER A 85 -6.87 -0.05 -15.05
N LYS A 86 -7.57 0.55 -14.06
CA LYS A 86 -7.38 1.93 -13.60
C LYS A 86 -6.01 2.18 -12.98
N LEU A 87 -5.32 1.15 -12.48
CA LEU A 87 -3.91 1.25 -12.08
C LEU A 87 -3.02 1.15 -13.32
N LEU A 88 -3.13 2.12 -14.24
CA LEU A 88 -2.23 2.20 -15.39
C LEU A 88 -0.82 2.49 -14.89
N SER A 89 0.07 1.51 -15.05
CA SER A 89 1.47 1.54 -14.63
C SER A 89 2.23 2.80 -15.07
N LYS A 90 1.84 3.43 -16.19
CA LYS A 90 2.47 4.65 -16.71
C LYS A 90 2.19 5.87 -15.83
N GLU A 91 0.96 6.04 -15.32
CA GLU A 91 0.61 7.17 -14.46
C GLU A 91 1.22 7.02 -13.05
N ILE A 92 1.27 5.79 -12.54
CA ILE A 92 1.91 5.46 -11.27
C ILE A 92 3.43 5.72 -11.33
N ALA A 93 4.11 5.24 -12.39
CA ALA A 93 5.55 5.44 -12.56
C ALA A 93 5.91 6.93 -12.67
N THR A 94 5.08 7.74 -13.35
CA THR A 94 5.26 9.19 -13.43
C THR A 94 4.99 9.87 -12.09
N SER A 95 3.90 9.52 -11.40
CA SER A 95 3.52 10.14 -10.12
C SER A 95 4.51 9.86 -8.99
N LEU A 96 5.12 8.67 -9.01
CA LEU A 96 6.10 8.22 -8.02
C LEU A 96 7.56 8.52 -8.41
N ARG A 97 7.78 9.28 -9.50
CA ARG A 97 9.11 9.73 -9.99
C ARG A 97 10.13 8.60 -10.14
N GLY A 98 9.70 7.44 -10.64
CA GLY A 98 10.59 6.29 -10.85
C GLY A 98 11.02 5.55 -9.57
N ARG A 99 10.51 5.92 -8.38
CA ARG A 99 10.74 5.18 -7.12
C ARG A 99 9.77 4.01 -6.92
N SER A 100 9.32 3.40 -8.02
CA SER A 100 8.32 2.35 -8.02
C SER A 100 8.77 1.16 -8.86
N LEU A 101 8.65 -0.03 -8.30
CA LEU A 101 8.74 -1.28 -9.05
C LEU A 101 7.33 -1.80 -9.28
N SER A 102 6.92 -1.90 -10.55
CA SER A 102 5.60 -2.43 -10.92
C SER A 102 5.71 -3.91 -11.29
N VAL A 103 4.94 -4.74 -10.61
CA VAL A 103 4.79 -6.16 -10.92
C VAL A 103 3.37 -6.38 -11.40
N ARG A 104 3.21 -6.97 -12.59
CA ARG A 104 1.89 -7.37 -13.10
C ARG A 104 1.72 -8.86 -12.93
N VAL A 105 0.74 -9.24 -12.14
CA VAL A 105 0.33 -10.64 -11.97
C VAL A 105 -0.74 -10.94 -13.01
N TYR A 106 -0.49 -11.93 -13.86
CA TYR A 106 -1.47 -12.40 -14.83
C TYR A 106 -2.26 -13.57 -14.26
N PRO A 107 -3.50 -13.80 -14.71
CA PRO A 107 -4.18 -15.06 -14.47
C PRO A 107 -3.33 -16.24 -14.96
N PHE A 108 -3.52 -17.42 -14.35
CA PHE A 108 -2.88 -18.63 -14.84
C PHE A 108 -3.19 -18.87 -16.31
N SER A 109 -2.17 -19.20 -17.08
CA SER A 109 -2.32 -19.77 -18.41
C SER A 109 -3.07 -21.10 -18.31
N PHE A 110 -3.72 -21.50 -19.41
CA PHE A 110 -4.42 -22.79 -19.47
C PHE A 110 -3.53 -23.97 -19.05
N ARG A 111 -2.22 -23.91 -19.39
CA ARG A 111 -1.25 -24.94 -19.00
C ARG A 111 -0.93 -24.95 -17.51
N GLU A 112 -0.90 -23.77 -16.88
CA GLU A 112 -0.71 -23.65 -15.43
C GLU A 112 -1.94 -24.14 -14.68
N ILE A 113 -3.14 -23.85 -15.18
CA ILE A 113 -4.40 -24.40 -14.62
C ILE A 113 -4.39 -25.92 -14.62
N LEU A 114 -3.91 -26.56 -15.70
CA LEU A 114 -3.85 -28.03 -15.78
C LEU A 114 -2.81 -28.68 -14.84
N LYS A 115 -1.96 -27.88 -14.19
CA LYS A 115 -0.91 -28.34 -13.25
C LYS A 115 -1.15 -27.92 -11.80
N ALA A 116 -2.14 -27.05 -11.57
CA ALA A 116 -2.54 -26.59 -10.25
C ALA A 116 -3.37 -27.67 -9.54
#